data_AF-Q5HQ82-F1
#
_entry.id   AF-Q5HQ82-F1
#
_cell.length_a   1.000
_cell.length_b   1.000
_cell.length_c   1.000
_cell.angle_alpha   90.00
_cell.angle_beta   90.00
_cell.angle_gamma   90.00
#
_symmetry.space_group_name_H-M   'P 1'
#
loop_
_entity.id
_entity.type
_entity.pdbx_description
1 polymer ?
#
loop_
_entity_poly.entity_id
_entity_poly.type
_entity_poly.pdbx_seq_one_letter_code
_entity_poly.pdbx_strand_id
1 'polypeptide(L)'
;MIYAYIGITVLWVFLFCYIIIASIDFGAGFFALHSKMTGNEKKVNHLIHRYLNPVWEVTNVFFVFFFVGFIGFFPDSAKYLGTVLLVPGSIALILISIRSSFYAFENYGQDTKLPWIVLYGLTGLLIPASLATALTISEGGYIYEHGTHIDLDWIQLLLSPFAWSVVFLAIVSVLYISSGFLTYYAHKANDQPAYDMTRQWHIFWGPPMIVISLFVFLSLRIQNSDHFRTAIFNYWRMFAISFIFFIIAGLLTIFKKKHGLAFIMVILQMLFAFFGYGMSKLPYLLYPFIKITDSHVNPEMGLSLVIVFVLGLLLLIPSLILLLRLFVFDKAYVEGKK
;
A
#
# COMPACT_ATOMS: atom_id res chain seq x y z
N MET A 1 23.55 3.01 15.69
CA MET A 1 22.38 3.61 16.38
C MET A 1 21.67 4.64 15.51
N ILE A 2 22.21 5.86 15.28
CA ILE A 2 21.48 6.90 14.52
C ILE A 2 21.14 6.48 13.07
N TYR A 3 22.06 5.76 12.42
CA TYR A 3 21.85 5.25 11.06
C TYR A 3 20.74 4.20 10.95
N ALA A 4 20.48 3.43 12.01
CA ALA A 4 19.39 2.44 12.02
C ALA A 4 18.01 3.14 12.09
N TYR A 5 17.91 4.21 12.88
CA TYR A 5 16.70 5.06 12.92
C TYR A 5 16.47 5.79 11.59
N ILE A 6 17.53 6.33 10.98
CA ILE A 6 17.44 6.96 9.66
C ILE A 6 17.04 5.90 8.61
N GLY A 7 17.69 4.74 8.63
CA GLY A 7 17.43 3.61 7.73
C GLY A 7 15.96 3.17 7.79
N ILE A 8 15.43 2.86 8.98
CA ILE A 8 14.03 2.45 9.10
C ILE A 8 13.07 3.56 8.68
N THR A 9 13.38 4.83 8.96
CA THR A 9 12.54 5.96 8.54
C THR A 9 12.49 6.07 7.02
N VAL A 10 13.64 5.94 6.35
CA VAL A 10 13.74 5.96 4.89
C VAL A 10 13.01 4.75 4.29
N LEU A 11 13.20 3.55 4.84
CA LEU A 11 12.47 2.36 4.40
C LEU A 11 10.96 2.49 4.59
N TRP A 12 10.52 3.13 5.67
CA TRP A 12 9.10 3.41 5.90
C TRP A 12 8.53 4.38 4.86
N VAL A 13 9.32 5.37 4.42
CA VAL A 13 8.97 6.23 3.27
C VAL A 13 8.86 5.40 1.98
N PHE A 14 9.80 4.49 1.71
CA PHE A 14 9.73 3.60 0.54
C PHE A 14 8.45 2.75 0.56
N LEU A 15 8.12 2.17 1.71
CA LEU A 15 6.91 1.38 1.88
C LEU A 15 5.65 2.24 1.73
N PHE A 16 5.65 3.47 2.23
CA PHE A 16 4.55 4.41 2.02
C PHE A 16 4.37 4.76 0.54
N CYS A 17 5.45 5.10 -0.17
CA CYS A 17 5.41 5.35 -1.60
C CYS A 17 4.90 4.13 -2.37
N TYR A 18 5.36 2.93 -2.00
CA TYR A 18 4.83 1.67 -2.51
C TYR A 18 3.31 1.59 -2.29
N ILE A 19 2.81 1.79 -1.07
CA ILE A 19 1.37 1.70 -0.77
C ILE A 19 0.57 2.66 -1.65
N ILE A 20 0.99 3.91 -1.84
CA ILE A 20 0.26 4.87 -2.67
C ILE A 20 0.20 4.42 -4.14
N ILE A 21 1.35 4.09 -4.74
CA ILE A 21 1.44 3.75 -6.17
C ILE A 21 0.79 2.39 -6.43
N ALA A 22 1.06 1.42 -5.56
CA ALA A 22 0.47 0.09 -5.62
C ALA A 22 -1.04 0.14 -5.41
N SER A 23 -1.55 1.03 -4.54
CA SER A 23 -3.00 1.21 -4.41
C SER A 23 -3.63 1.66 -5.72
N ILE A 24 -3.01 2.60 -6.44
CA ILE A 24 -3.51 3.07 -7.74
C ILE A 24 -3.55 1.90 -8.75
N ASP A 25 -2.47 1.13 -8.85
CA ASP A 25 -2.37 -0.01 -9.77
C ASP A 25 -3.36 -1.14 -9.40
N PHE A 26 -3.32 -1.61 -8.15
CA PHE A 26 -4.13 -2.71 -7.65
C PHE A 26 -5.62 -2.39 -7.69
N GLY A 27 -6.00 -1.18 -7.29
CA GLY A 27 -7.38 -0.72 -7.35
C GLY A 27 -7.90 -0.54 -8.78
N ALA A 28 -7.06 -0.12 -9.72
CA ALA A 28 -7.43 -0.07 -11.13
C ALA A 28 -7.86 -1.44 -11.66
N GLY A 29 -7.20 -2.52 -11.23
CA GLY A 29 -7.59 -3.89 -11.61
C GLY A 29 -8.92 -4.34 -11.02
N PHE A 30 -9.17 -4.02 -9.75
CA PHE A 30 -10.47 -4.30 -9.15
C PHE A 30 -11.61 -3.52 -9.84
N PHE A 31 -11.41 -2.22 -10.09
CA PHE A 31 -12.43 -1.40 -10.73
C PHE A 31 -12.64 -1.75 -12.21
N ALA A 32 -11.62 -2.23 -12.92
CA ALA A 32 -11.78 -2.77 -14.27
C ALA A 32 -12.68 -4.02 -14.26
N LEU A 33 -12.44 -4.95 -13.33
CA LEU A 33 -13.27 -6.14 -13.16
C LEU A 33 -14.71 -5.76 -12.79
N HIS A 34 -14.89 -4.88 -11.80
CA HIS A 34 -16.21 -4.43 -11.38
C HIS A 34 -16.97 -3.74 -12.53
N SER A 35 -16.31 -2.84 -13.27
CA SER A 35 -16.90 -2.17 -14.43
C SER A 35 -17.31 -3.15 -15.54
N LYS A 36 -16.54 -4.21 -15.75
CA LYS A 36 -16.88 -5.27 -16.71
C LYS A 36 -18.09 -6.09 -16.26
N MET A 37 -18.14 -6.45 -14.98
CA MET A 37 -19.28 -7.18 -14.40
C MET A 37 -20.59 -6.37 -14.44
N THR A 38 -20.54 -5.05 -14.25
CA THR A 38 -21.71 -4.17 -14.31
C THR A 38 -22.05 -3.72 -15.75
N GLY A 39 -21.31 -4.18 -16.77
CA GLY A 39 -21.54 -3.79 -18.16
C GLY A 39 -21.17 -2.34 -18.51
N ASN A 40 -20.46 -1.64 -17.63
CA ASN A 40 -20.02 -0.26 -17.80
C ASN A 40 -18.60 -0.14 -18.39
N GLU A 41 -18.01 -1.25 -18.85
CA GLU A 41 -16.63 -1.34 -19.38
C GLU A 41 -16.25 -0.18 -20.31
N LYS A 42 -17.08 0.16 -21.29
CA LYS A 42 -16.79 1.24 -22.26
C LYS A 42 -16.55 2.61 -21.61
N LYS A 43 -17.14 2.88 -20.44
CA LYS A 43 -17.03 4.17 -19.76
C LYS A 43 -15.69 4.36 -19.06
N VAL A 44 -15.10 3.32 -18.48
CA VAL A 44 -13.94 3.46 -17.58
C VAL A 44 -12.69 2.77 -18.12
N ASN A 45 -12.84 1.79 -19.01
CA ASN A 45 -11.72 0.93 -19.40
C ASN A 45 -10.61 1.69 -20.16
N HIS A 46 -10.99 2.66 -21.00
CA HIS A 46 -10.02 3.48 -21.74
C HIS A 46 -9.16 4.37 -20.84
N LEU A 47 -9.70 4.82 -19.69
CA LEU A 47 -8.95 5.56 -18.68
C LEU A 47 -7.99 4.62 -17.94
N ILE A 48 -8.47 3.44 -17.54
CA ILE A 48 -7.71 2.47 -16.76
C ILE A 48 -6.50 1.94 -17.54
N HIS A 49 -6.66 1.45 -18.78
CA HIS A 49 -5.57 0.87 -19.56
C HIS A 49 -4.44 1.86 -19.90
N ARG A 50 -4.72 3.16 -20.01
CA ARG A 50 -3.76 4.15 -20.52
C ARG A 50 -2.61 4.49 -19.55
N TYR A 51 -2.75 4.21 -18.25
CA TYR A 51 -1.70 4.48 -17.24
C TYR A 51 -1.15 3.21 -16.56
N LEU A 52 -1.66 2.03 -16.91
CA LEU A 52 -1.45 0.81 -16.13
C LEU A 52 -0.01 0.27 -16.18
N ASN A 53 0.59 0.17 -17.37
CA ASN A 53 1.92 -0.42 -17.52
C ASN A 53 3.04 0.38 -16.82
N PRO A 54 3.15 1.72 -17.00
CA PRO A 54 4.25 2.47 -16.38
C PRO A 54 4.18 2.48 -14.85
N VAL A 55 2.96 2.46 -14.29
CA VAL A 55 2.76 2.49 -12.84
C VAL A 55 3.20 1.17 -12.21
N TRP A 56 2.82 0.03 -12.82
CA TRP A 56 3.18 -1.30 -12.32
C TRP A 56 4.69 -1.50 -12.21
N GLU A 57 5.47 -1.14 -13.23
CA GLU A 57 6.93 -1.28 -13.20
C GLU A 57 7.54 -0.52 -12.01
N VAL A 58 7.05 0.69 -11.75
CA VAL A 58 7.54 1.50 -10.65
C VAL A 58 7.19 0.90 -9.29
N THR A 59 6.01 0.31 -9.12
CA THR A 59 5.61 -0.32 -7.83
C THR A 59 6.61 -1.39 -7.38
N ASN A 60 7.06 -2.25 -8.29
CA ASN A 60 7.99 -3.32 -7.98
C ASN A 60 9.35 -2.77 -7.53
N VAL A 61 9.79 -1.64 -8.10
CA VAL A 61 11.04 -1.00 -7.70
C VAL A 61 10.97 -0.54 -6.24
N PHE A 62 9.89 0.12 -5.81
CA PHE A 62 9.73 0.51 -4.40
C PHE A 62 9.69 -0.69 -3.47
N PHE A 63 8.96 -1.75 -3.85
CA PHE A 63 8.83 -2.96 -3.04
C PHE A 63 10.17 -3.67 -2.85
N VAL A 64 10.93 -3.88 -3.94
CA VAL A 64 12.23 -4.54 -3.90
C VAL A 64 13.26 -3.71 -3.13
N PHE A 65 13.29 -2.39 -3.34
CA PHE A 65 14.17 -1.50 -2.57
C PHE A 65 13.87 -1.56 -1.07
N PHE A 66 12.58 -1.51 -0.69
CA PHE A 66 12.18 -1.69 0.70
C PHE A 66 12.65 -3.04 1.25
N PHE A 67 12.36 -4.14 0.55
CA PHE A 67 12.69 -5.49 1.01
C PHE A 67 14.21 -5.71 1.19
N VAL A 68 15.00 -5.37 0.17
CA VAL A 68 16.47 -5.51 0.19
C VAL A 68 17.07 -4.60 1.27
N GLY A 69 16.57 -3.38 1.41
CA GLY A 69 17.03 -2.47 2.44
C GLY A 69 16.69 -2.90 3.85
N PHE A 70 15.49 -3.43 4.05
CA PHE A 70 15.06 -3.94 5.33
C PHE A 70 15.95 -5.09 5.83
N ILE A 71 16.27 -6.04 4.95
CA ILE A 71 17.21 -7.13 5.27
C ILE A 71 18.63 -6.59 5.48
N GLY A 72 19.05 -5.61 4.69
CA GLY A 72 20.39 -5.01 4.82
C GLY A 72 20.62 -4.29 6.16
N PHE A 73 19.63 -3.55 6.65
CA PHE A 73 19.71 -2.87 7.95
C PHE A 73 19.40 -3.77 9.14
N PHE A 74 18.57 -4.80 8.95
CA PHE A 74 18.10 -5.67 10.01
C PHE A 74 18.25 -7.14 9.60
N PRO A 75 19.49 -7.68 9.55
CA PRO A 75 19.72 -9.05 9.09
C PRO A 75 19.01 -10.09 9.96
N ASP A 76 18.86 -9.84 11.27
CA ASP A 76 18.11 -10.70 12.19
C ASP A 76 16.64 -10.86 11.76
N SER A 77 16.08 -9.87 11.07
CA SER A 77 14.73 -9.96 10.52
C SER A 77 14.59 -11.02 9.43
N ALA A 78 15.65 -11.30 8.69
CA ALA A 78 15.65 -12.37 7.69
C ALA A 78 15.50 -13.75 8.34
N LYS A 79 16.07 -13.96 9.53
CA LYS A 79 15.93 -15.22 10.28
C LYS A 79 14.48 -15.47 10.69
N TYR A 80 13.85 -14.49 11.33
CA TYR A 80 12.48 -14.63 11.83
C TYR A 80 11.45 -14.52 10.71
N LEU A 81 11.44 -13.41 9.96
CA LEU A 81 10.44 -13.20 8.90
C LEU A 81 10.67 -14.11 7.70
N GLY A 82 11.91 -14.48 7.37
CA GLY A 82 12.18 -15.39 6.25
C GLY A 82 11.60 -16.80 6.48
N THR A 83 11.60 -17.27 7.73
CA THR A 83 11.00 -18.56 8.10
C THR A 83 9.48 -18.46 8.21
N VAL A 84 8.99 -17.40 8.85
CA VAL A 84 7.57 -17.23 9.15
C VAL A 84 6.74 -16.83 7.91
N LEU A 85 7.30 -16.06 6.99
CA LEU A 85 6.60 -15.57 5.80
C LEU A 85 6.70 -16.49 4.58
N LEU A 86 7.16 -17.75 4.73
CA LEU A 86 7.31 -18.67 3.59
C LEU A 86 6.00 -18.84 2.79
N VAL A 87 4.87 -19.09 3.47
CA VAL A 87 3.58 -19.28 2.79
C VAL A 87 2.97 -17.94 2.31
N PRO A 88 2.81 -16.90 3.15
CA PRO A 88 2.26 -15.63 2.67
C PRO A 88 3.12 -14.98 1.57
N GLY A 89 4.44 -15.08 1.70
CA GLY A 89 5.40 -14.57 0.73
C GLY A 89 5.36 -15.32 -0.59
N SER A 90 5.28 -16.65 -0.58
CA SER A 90 5.13 -17.42 -1.83
C SER A 90 3.80 -17.14 -2.54
N ILE A 91 2.70 -17.02 -1.79
CA ILE A 91 1.40 -16.60 -2.35
C ILE A 91 1.52 -15.20 -2.99
N ALA A 92 2.12 -14.24 -2.30
CA ALA A 92 2.35 -12.89 -2.84
C ALA A 92 3.17 -12.93 -4.14
N LEU A 93 4.26 -13.71 -4.17
CA LEU A 93 5.10 -13.86 -5.36
C LEU A 93 4.36 -14.50 -6.54
N ILE A 94 3.55 -15.54 -6.29
CA ILE A 94 2.72 -16.17 -7.33
C ILE A 94 1.72 -15.15 -7.89
N LEU A 95 1.05 -14.39 -7.03
CA LEU A 95 0.07 -13.37 -7.45
C LEU A 95 0.73 -12.24 -8.27
N ILE A 96 1.90 -11.76 -7.83
CA ILE A 96 2.69 -10.77 -8.57
C ILE A 96 3.13 -11.35 -9.92
N SER A 97 3.52 -12.62 -9.99
CA SER A 97 3.93 -13.29 -11.23
C SER A 97 2.77 -13.42 -12.22
N ILE A 98 1.57 -13.78 -11.74
CA ILE A 98 0.34 -13.83 -12.56
C ILE A 98 0.03 -12.43 -13.12
N ARG A 99 0.15 -11.40 -12.29
CA ARG A 99 -0.07 -10.00 -12.69
C ARG A 99 0.95 -9.51 -13.72
N SER A 100 2.23 -9.83 -13.52
CA SER A 100 3.33 -9.52 -14.46
C SER A 100 3.06 -10.16 -15.83
N SER A 101 2.62 -11.42 -15.81
CA SER A 101 2.26 -12.17 -17.00
C SER A 101 1.06 -11.54 -17.72
N PHE A 102 0.05 -11.10 -16.97
CA PHE A 102 -1.10 -10.38 -17.53
C PHE A 102 -0.68 -9.11 -18.26
N TYR A 103 0.14 -8.24 -17.65
CA TYR A 103 0.61 -7.02 -18.33
C TYR A 103 1.43 -7.31 -19.59
N ALA A 104 2.29 -8.34 -19.54
CA ALA A 104 3.05 -8.76 -20.71
C ALA A 104 2.11 -9.26 -21.83
N PHE A 105 1.16 -10.15 -21.52
CA PHE A 105 0.27 -10.73 -22.53
C PHE A 105 -0.79 -9.76 -23.04
N GLU A 106 -1.29 -8.85 -22.21
CA GLU A 106 -2.27 -7.83 -22.61
C GLU A 106 -1.70 -6.88 -23.66
N ASN A 107 -0.40 -6.56 -23.59
CA ASN A 107 0.27 -5.72 -24.58
C ASN A 107 0.36 -6.35 -25.97
N TYR A 108 0.30 -7.68 -26.08
CA TYR A 108 0.44 -8.40 -27.35
C TYR A 108 -0.85 -9.15 -27.76
N GLY A 109 -1.85 -9.25 -26.88
CA GLY A 109 -3.10 -9.97 -27.10
C GLY A 109 -4.13 -9.09 -27.82
N GLN A 110 -4.73 -9.62 -28.90
CA GLN A 110 -5.75 -8.88 -29.67
C GLN A 110 -7.12 -8.83 -28.98
N ASP A 111 -7.39 -9.70 -27.99
CA ASP A 111 -8.65 -9.74 -27.25
C ASP A 111 -8.43 -9.99 -25.75
N THR A 112 -8.84 -9.03 -24.93
CA THR A 112 -8.83 -9.16 -23.47
C THR A 112 -9.91 -10.13 -23.01
N LYS A 113 -9.56 -11.42 -22.86
CA LYS A 113 -10.52 -12.45 -22.42
C LYS A 113 -10.98 -12.20 -20.98
N LEU A 114 -12.26 -12.46 -20.70
CA LEU A 114 -12.85 -12.32 -19.36
C LEU A 114 -12.04 -13.00 -18.23
N PRO A 115 -11.48 -14.22 -18.40
CA PRO A 115 -10.67 -14.86 -17.36
C PRO A 115 -9.44 -14.06 -16.95
N TRP A 116 -8.81 -13.35 -17.89
CA TRP A 116 -7.62 -12.55 -17.61
C TRP A 116 -7.96 -11.31 -16.77
N ILE A 117 -9.09 -10.65 -17.04
CA ILE A 117 -9.57 -9.52 -16.23
C ILE A 117 -10.00 -9.98 -14.84
N VAL A 118 -10.57 -11.18 -14.72
CA VAL A 118 -10.90 -11.78 -13.41
C VAL A 118 -9.62 -12.02 -12.60
N LEU A 119 -8.60 -12.63 -13.21
CA LEU A 119 -7.29 -12.81 -12.56
C LEU A 119 -6.66 -11.46 -12.18
N TYR A 120 -6.78 -10.46 -13.04
CA TYR A 120 -6.28 -9.12 -12.80
C TYR A 120 -6.97 -8.43 -11.60
N GLY A 121 -8.29 -8.53 -11.50
CA GLY A 121 -9.05 -8.02 -10.36
C GLY A 121 -8.80 -8.79 -9.07
N LEU A 122 -8.71 -10.13 -9.14
CA LEU A 122 -8.42 -10.98 -7.96
C LEU A 122 -7.02 -10.72 -7.43
N THR A 123 -5.99 -10.70 -8.29
CA THR A 123 -4.61 -10.39 -7.87
C THR A 123 -4.51 -8.99 -7.28
N GLY A 124 -5.25 -8.01 -7.80
CA GLY A 124 -5.31 -6.66 -7.23
C GLY A 124 -5.81 -6.60 -5.79
N LEU A 125 -6.68 -7.52 -5.36
CA LEU A 125 -7.14 -7.60 -3.97
C LEU A 125 -6.28 -8.53 -3.10
N LEU A 126 -5.84 -9.64 -3.67
CA LEU A 126 -5.13 -10.68 -2.93
C LEU A 126 -3.67 -10.32 -2.63
N ILE A 127 -3.02 -9.49 -3.45
CA ILE A 127 -1.64 -9.02 -3.18
C ILE A 127 -1.60 -8.13 -1.92
N PRO A 128 -2.44 -7.08 -1.78
CA PRO A 128 -2.54 -6.34 -0.53
C PRO A 128 -2.84 -7.24 0.68
N ALA A 129 -3.74 -8.21 0.52
CA ALA A 129 -4.10 -9.12 1.60
C ALA A 129 -2.92 -10.01 2.04
N SER A 130 -2.15 -10.56 1.10
CA SER A 130 -1.00 -11.40 1.44
C SER A 130 0.13 -10.59 2.09
N LEU A 131 0.40 -9.38 1.59
CA LEU A 131 1.40 -8.47 2.18
C LEU A 131 0.97 -7.93 3.55
N ALA A 132 -0.33 -7.67 3.76
CA ALA A 132 -0.87 -7.24 5.04
C ALA A 132 -0.61 -8.27 6.15
N THR A 133 -0.60 -9.57 5.82
CA THR A 133 -0.24 -10.64 6.76
C THR A 133 1.16 -10.43 7.34
N ALA A 134 2.12 -9.94 6.56
CA ALA A 134 3.46 -9.63 7.06
C ALA A 134 3.45 -8.49 8.08
N LEU A 135 2.63 -7.45 7.86
CA LEU A 135 2.42 -6.37 8.82
C LEU A 135 1.75 -6.88 10.11
N THR A 136 0.75 -7.75 10.00
CA THR A 136 0.09 -8.37 11.16
C THR A 136 1.07 -9.18 12.00
N ILE A 137 1.84 -10.08 11.38
CA ILE A 137 2.81 -10.94 12.07
C ILE A 137 3.87 -10.08 12.76
N SER A 138 4.22 -8.92 12.16
CA SER A 138 5.19 -8.00 12.73
C SER A 138 4.78 -7.38 14.07
N GLU A 139 3.50 -7.42 14.43
CA GLU A 139 2.96 -6.97 15.73
C GLU A 139 3.11 -8.02 16.85
N GLY A 140 3.57 -9.22 16.52
CA GLY A 140 3.85 -10.28 17.47
C GLY A 140 2.63 -11.07 17.91
N GLY A 141 2.87 -12.09 18.75
CA GLY A 141 1.81 -12.95 19.30
C GLY A 141 1.39 -14.12 18.41
N TYR A 142 2.14 -14.44 17.36
CA TYR A 142 1.88 -15.56 16.44
C TYR A 142 3.08 -16.48 16.22
N ILE A 143 4.23 -16.15 16.82
CA ILE A 143 5.49 -16.86 16.61
C ILE A 143 5.82 -17.63 17.88
N TYR A 144 6.03 -18.94 17.75
CA TYR A 144 6.55 -19.79 18.81
C TYR A 144 7.98 -20.21 18.50
N GLU A 145 8.84 -20.09 19.50
CA GLU A 145 10.23 -20.54 19.42
C GLU A 145 10.36 -21.84 20.21
N HIS A 146 10.49 -22.97 19.51
CA HIS A 146 10.83 -24.27 20.10
C HIS A 146 12.29 -24.59 19.81
N GLY A 147 13.18 -24.17 20.72
CA GLY A 147 14.62 -24.39 20.59
C GLY A 147 15.21 -23.64 19.40
N THR A 148 15.59 -24.36 18.33
CA THR A 148 16.14 -23.76 17.10
C THR A 148 15.09 -23.54 16.00
N HIS A 149 13.85 -24.01 16.20
CA HIS A 149 12.79 -23.92 15.20
C HIS A 149 11.85 -22.77 15.53
N ILE A 150 11.61 -21.91 14.54
CA ILE A 150 10.70 -20.78 14.61
C ILE A 150 9.47 -21.17 13.80
N ASP A 151 8.37 -21.47 14.49
CA ASP A 151 7.11 -21.86 13.86
C ASP A 151 6.06 -20.76 14.03
N LEU A 152 5.20 -20.65 13.01
CA LEU A 152 4.06 -19.74 13.00
C LEU A 152 2.79 -20.48 13.45
N ASP A 153 2.07 -19.91 14.40
CA ASP A 153 0.74 -20.37 14.77
C ASP A 153 -0.29 -19.92 13.74
N TRP A 154 -0.51 -20.78 12.76
CA TRP A 154 -1.50 -20.58 11.70
C TRP A 154 -2.92 -20.45 12.26
N ILE A 155 -3.25 -21.16 13.34
CA ILE A 155 -4.59 -21.17 13.91
C ILE A 155 -4.86 -19.83 14.58
N GLN A 156 -3.93 -19.37 15.40
CA GLN A 156 -4.03 -18.07 16.05
C GLN A 156 -4.01 -16.92 15.04
N LEU A 157 -3.19 -17.01 13.99
CA LEU A 157 -3.15 -16.00 12.93
C LEU A 157 -4.49 -15.91 12.19
N LEU A 158 -5.07 -17.05 11.81
CA LEU A 158 -6.30 -17.09 11.03
C LEU A 158 -7.54 -16.75 11.86
N LEU A 159 -7.54 -17.07 13.16
CA LEU A 159 -8.64 -16.75 14.07
C LEU A 159 -8.53 -15.36 14.70
N SER A 160 -7.39 -14.67 14.54
CA SER A 160 -7.18 -13.38 15.18
C SER A 160 -8.03 -12.28 14.53
N PRO A 161 -8.86 -11.55 15.32
CA PRO A 161 -9.60 -10.41 14.82
C PRO A 161 -8.68 -9.30 14.28
N PHE A 162 -7.49 -9.15 14.87
CA PHE A 162 -6.50 -8.16 14.44
C PHE A 162 -5.98 -8.46 13.03
N ALA A 163 -5.66 -9.72 12.72
CA ALA A 163 -5.16 -10.13 11.41
C ALA A 163 -6.14 -9.78 10.29
N TRP A 164 -7.41 -10.14 10.46
CA TRP A 164 -8.46 -9.79 9.51
C TRP A 164 -8.68 -8.30 9.41
N SER A 165 -8.61 -7.57 10.53
CA SER A 165 -8.74 -6.11 10.54
C SER A 165 -7.69 -5.45 9.65
N VAL A 166 -6.43 -5.88 9.73
CA VAL A 166 -5.32 -5.35 8.92
C VAL A 166 -5.46 -5.74 7.45
N VAL A 167 -5.89 -6.97 7.15
CA VAL A 167 -6.17 -7.41 5.78
C VAL A 167 -7.28 -6.57 5.15
N PHE A 168 -8.40 -6.38 5.85
CA PHE A 168 -9.48 -5.53 5.38
C PHE A 168 -9.05 -4.06 5.26
N LEU A 169 -8.23 -3.55 6.19
CA LEU A 169 -7.65 -2.21 6.09
C LEU A 169 -6.83 -2.07 4.81
N ALA A 170 -5.97 -3.05 4.48
CA ALA A 170 -5.18 -3.03 3.25
C ALA A 170 -6.06 -3.03 1.99
N ILE A 171 -7.08 -3.89 1.94
CA ILE A 171 -8.01 -3.93 0.79
C ILE A 171 -8.79 -2.61 0.66
N VAL A 172 -9.43 -2.17 1.74
CA VAL A 172 -10.27 -0.97 1.73
C VAL A 172 -9.46 0.29 1.43
N SER A 173 -8.24 0.40 1.99
CA SER A 173 -7.34 1.51 1.70
C SER A 173 -6.93 1.56 0.24
N VAL A 174 -6.58 0.41 -0.36
CA VAL A 174 -6.27 0.31 -1.79
C VAL A 174 -7.44 0.82 -2.64
N LEU A 175 -8.67 0.39 -2.33
CA LEU A 175 -9.88 0.82 -3.04
C LEU A 175 -10.22 2.29 -2.83
N TYR A 176 -9.98 2.82 -1.62
CA TYR A 176 -10.20 4.22 -1.29
C TYR A 176 -9.21 5.16 -2.00
N ILE A 177 -7.91 4.83 -1.96
CA ILE A 177 -6.85 5.63 -2.59
C ILE A 177 -7.01 5.62 -4.12
N SER A 178 -7.23 4.43 -4.70
CA SER A 178 -7.41 4.29 -6.16
C SER A 178 -8.65 5.01 -6.67
N SER A 179 -9.80 4.89 -5.99
CA SER A 179 -11.01 5.62 -6.38
C SER A 179 -10.83 7.14 -6.29
N GLY A 180 -10.06 7.63 -5.30
CA GLY A 180 -9.69 9.03 -5.18
C GLY A 180 -8.82 9.51 -6.35
N PHE A 181 -7.81 8.72 -6.73
CA PHE A 181 -6.95 8.99 -7.88
C PHE A 181 -7.73 8.96 -9.20
N LEU A 182 -8.57 7.95 -9.40
CA LEU A 182 -9.42 7.79 -10.58
C LEU A 182 -10.39 8.98 -10.74
N THR A 183 -10.98 9.45 -9.63
CA THR A 183 -11.87 10.63 -9.64
C THR A 183 -11.12 11.88 -10.10
N TYR A 184 -9.91 12.10 -9.57
CA TYR A 184 -9.06 13.20 -10.00
C TYR A 184 -8.68 13.09 -11.48
N TYR A 185 -8.29 11.90 -11.92
CA TYR A 185 -7.86 11.65 -13.29
C TYR A 185 -9.00 11.80 -14.31
N ALA A 186 -10.18 11.23 -14.03
CA ALA A 186 -11.37 11.36 -14.86
C ALA A 186 -11.82 12.82 -15.00
N HIS A 187 -11.76 13.60 -13.90
CA HIS A 187 -12.03 15.04 -13.96
C HIS A 187 -11.03 15.77 -14.85
N LYS A 188 -9.74 15.43 -14.76
CA LYS A 188 -8.70 16.03 -15.60
C LYS A 188 -8.86 15.65 -17.09
N ALA A 189 -9.44 14.48 -17.36
CA ALA A 189 -9.74 13.99 -18.71
C ALA A 189 -11.04 14.54 -19.32
N ASN A 190 -11.82 15.34 -18.57
CA ASN A 190 -13.16 15.79 -18.97
C ASN A 190 -14.14 14.65 -19.32
N ASP A 191 -13.92 13.44 -18.82
CA ASP A 191 -14.81 12.31 -19.00
C ASP A 191 -15.87 12.26 -17.89
N GLN A 192 -17.03 12.87 -18.16
CA GLN A 192 -18.13 12.97 -17.20
C GLN A 192 -18.71 11.60 -16.78
N PRO A 193 -19.02 10.66 -17.71
CA PRO A 193 -19.46 9.32 -17.34
C PRO A 193 -18.52 8.58 -16.39
N ALA A 194 -17.20 8.60 -16.64
CA ALA A 194 -16.24 7.95 -15.75
C ALA A 194 -16.07 8.70 -14.43
N TYR A 195 -16.13 10.04 -14.46
CA TYR A 195 -16.03 10.88 -13.27
C TYR A 195 -17.16 10.61 -12.27
N ASP A 196 -18.41 10.55 -12.72
CA ASP A 196 -19.54 10.31 -11.81
C ASP A 196 -19.45 8.92 -11.14
N MET A 197 -19.04 7.90 -11.89
CA MET A 197 -18.88 6.52 -11.41
C MET A 197 -17.72 6.40 -10.40
N THR A 198 -16.56 6.94 -10.74
CA THR A 198 -15.37 6.90 -9.86
C THR A 198 -15.56 7.72 -8.58
N ARG A 199 -16.28 8.84 -8.67
CA ARG A 199 -16.67 9.65 -7.51
C ARG A 199 -17.60 8.88 -6.57
N GLN A 200 -18.60 8.17 -7.12
CA GLN A 200 -19.49 7.34 -6.30
C GLN A 200 -18.71 6.25 -5.57
N TRP A 201 -17.74 5.61 -6.22
CA TRP A 201 -16.85 4.65 -5.55
C TRP A 201 -16.05 5.29 -4.43
N HIS A 202 -15.49 6.48 -4.64
CA HIS A 202 -14.70 7.15 -3.60
C HIS A 202 -15.54 7.50 -2.37
N ILE A 203 -16.76 8.01 -2.59
CA ILE A 203 -17.69 8.31 -1.49
C ILE A 203 -18.11 7.03 -0.77
N PHE A 204 -18.34 5.94 -1.52
CA PHE A 204 -18.72 4.64 -0.96
C PHE A 204 -17.60 4.02 -0.10
N TRP A 205 -16.35 4.09 -0.55
CA TRP A 205 -15.21 3.50 0.17
C TRP A 205 -14.70 4.33 1.36
N GLY A 206 -15.10 5.62 1.45
CA GLY A 206 -14.73 6.49 2.56
C GLY A 206 -15.17 5.96 3.94
N PRO A 207 -16.48 5.73 4.19
CA PRO A 207 -16.97 5.23 5.48
C PRO A 207 -16.36 3.87 5.88
N PRO A 208 -16.30 2.85 5.00
CA PRO A 208 -15.58 1.61 5.30
C PRO A 208 -14.14 1.82 5.74
N MET A 209 -13.42 2.79 5.16
CA MET A 209 -12.03 3.10 5.53
C MET A 209 -11.90 3.50 7.00
N ILE A 210 -12.74 4.43 7.46
CA ILE A 210 -12.70 4.89 8.85
C ILE A 210 -13.16 3.80 9.80
N VAL A 211 -14.22 3.07 9.45
CA VAL A 211 -14.73 1.97 10.27
C VAL A 211 -13.66 0.90 10.48
N ILE A 212 -13.00 0.46 9.41
CA ILE A 212 -11.97 -0.57 9.53
C ILE A 212 -10.71 -0.04 10.25
N SER A 213 -10.35 1.22 10.06
CA SER A 213 -9.24 1.85 10.79
C SER A 213 -9.50 1.84 12.30
N LEU A 214 -10.72 2.19 12.74
CA LEU A 214 -11.11 2.12 14.14
C LEU A 214 -11.09 0.67 14.65
N PHE A 215 -11.53 -0.29 13.83
CA PHE A 215 -11.53 -1.70 14.19
C PHE A 215 -10.11 -2.26 14.36
N VAL A 216 -9.14 -1.81 13.56
CA VAL A 216 -7.71 -2.12 13.74
C VAL A 216 -7.21 -1.58 15.09
N PHE A 217 -7.54 -0.35 15.46
CA PHE A 217 -7.16 0.20 16.77
C PHE A 217 -7.76 -0.58 17.94
N LEU A 218 -9.03 -0.93 17.85
CA LEU A 218 -9.72 -1.71 18.89
C LEU A 218 -9.14 -3.12 19.01
N SER A 219 -8.85 -3.77 17.89
CA SER A 219 -8.23 -5.10 17.88
C SER A 219 -6.77 -5.06 18.35
N LEU A 220 -6.03 -3.98 18.07
CA LEU A 220 -4.67 -3.78 18.54
C LEU A 220 -4.60 -3.71 20.07
N ARG A 221 -5.63 -3.16 20.73
CA ARG A 221 -5.71 -3.16 22.21
C ARG A 221 -5.65 -4.56 22.80
N ILE A 222 -6.25 -5.55 22.12
CA ILE A 222 -6.29 -6.94 22.57
C ILE A 222 -4.98 -7.64 22.23
N GLN A 223 -4.44 -7.42 21.02
CA GLN A 223 -3.22 -8.07 20.55
C GLN A 223 -1.95 -7.54 21.25
N ASN A 224 -1.80 -6.21 21.33
CA ASN A 224 -0.61 -5.57 21.87
C ASN A 224 -1.00 -4.28 22.61
N SER A 225 -1.25 -4.44 23.92
CA SER A 225 -1.72 -3.33 24.77
C SER A 225 -0.69 -2.20 24.92
N ASP A 226 0.61 -2.50 24.81
CA ASP A 226 1.69 -1.50 24.92
C ASP A 226 1.78 -0.63 23.66
N HIS A 227 1.68 -1.26 22.48
CA HIS A 227 1.60 -0.52 21.22
C HIS A 227 0.33 0.36 21.20
N PHE A 228 -0.82 -0.19 21.61
CA PHE A 228 -2.05 0.59 21.70
C PHE A 228 -1.93 1.81 22.64
N ARG A 229 -1.33 1.65 23.83
CA ARG A 229 -1.09 2.76 24.76
C ARG A 229 -0.19 3.81 24.14
N THR A 230 0.90 3.40 23.48
CA THR A 230 1.83 4.35 22.82
C THR A 230 1.13 5.12 21.70
N ALA A 231 0.31 4.45 20.89
CA ALA A 231 -0.47 5.07 19.82
C ALA A 231 -1.45 6.13 20.34
N ILE A 232 -2.16 5.84 21.44
CA ILE A 232 -3.17 6.74 22.01
C ILE A 232 -2.56 7.85 22.87
N PHE A 233 -1.57 7.56 23.73
CA PHE A 233 -1.05 8.57 24.65
C PHE A 233 -0.02 9.48 24.00
N ASN A 234 0.85 8.94 23.13
CA ASN A 234 1.96 9.71 22.56
C ASN A 234 1.64 10.23 21.14
N TYR A 235 0.93 9.44 20.32
CA TYR A 235 0.76 9.72 18.89
C TYR A 235 -0.67 10.03 18.43
N TRP A 236 -1.64 10.20 19.33
CA TRP A 236 -3.04 10.47 18.96
C TRP A 236 -3.20 11.67 18.02
N ARG A 237 -2.32 12.67 18.15
CA ARG A 237 -2.33 13.88 17.31
C ARG A 237 -2.18 13.54 15.83
N MET A 238 -1.36 12.54 15.48
CA MET A 238 -1.18 12.12 14.08
C MET A 238 -2.45 11.49 13.51
N PHE A 239 -3.12 10.66 14.29
CA PHE A 239 -4.39 10.05 13.88
C PHE A 239 -5.53 11.07 13.81
N ALA A 240 -5.56 12.05 14.72
CA ALA A 240 -6.52 13.16 14.67
C ALA A 240 -6.31 14.03 13.41
N ILE A 241 -5.06 14.36 13.09
CA ILE A 241 -4.71 15.10 11.87
C ILE A 241 -5.11 14.30 10.63
N SER A 242 -4.84 12.99 10.61
CA SER A 242 -5.29 12.09 9.54
C SER A 242 -6.81 12.15 9.36
N PHE A 243 -7.58 12.07 10.46
CA PHE A 243 -9.04 12.15 10.42
C PHE A 243 -9.55 13.50 9.88
N ILE A 244 -8.90 14.61 10.23
CA ILE A 244 -9.22 15.93 9.67
C ILE A 244 -9.01 15.93 8.14
N PHE A 245 -7.89 15.39 7.66
CA PHE A 245 -7.64 15.29 6.23
C PHE A 245 -8.65 14.40 5.51
N PHE A 246 -9.07 13.30 6.13
CA PHE A 246 -10.14 12.46 5.61
C PHE A 246 -11.46 13.23 5.43
N ILE A 247 -11.87 14.01 6.43
CA ILE A 247 -13.09 14.83 6.35
C ILE A 247 -12.96 15.85 5.21
N ILE A 248 -11.83 16.54 5.11
CA ILE A 248 -11.59 17.54 4.07
C ILE A 248 -11.65 16.88 2.68
N ALA A 249 -11.00 15.72 2.50
CA ALA A 249 -11.01 14.97 1.25
C ALA A 249 -12.44 14.55 0.85
N GLY A 250 -13.21 14.03 1.82
CA GLY A 250 -14.60 13.66 1.62
C GLY A 250 -15.49 14.84 1.23
N LEU A 251 -15.39 15.97 1.95
CA LEU A 251 -16.16 17.18 1.66
C LEU A 251 -15.84 17.75 0.28
N LEU A 252 -14.56 17.83 -0.09
CA LEU A 252 -14.16 18.33 -1.42
C LEU A 252 -14.72 17.44 -2.54
N THR A 253 -14.71 16.13 -2.34
CA THR A 253 -15.25 15.18 -3.31
C THR A 253 -16.78 15.26 -3.40
N ILE A 254 -17.46 15.41 -2.27
CA ILE A 254 -18.93 15.60 -2.22
C ILE A 254 -19.32 16.90 -2.91
N PHE A 255 -18.66 18.01 -2.60
CA PHE A 255 -18.94 19.34 -3.18
C PHE A 255 -18.46 19.51 -4.62
N LYS A 256 -17.86 18.48 -5.24
CA LYS A 256 -17.36 18.50 -6.62
C LYS A 256 -16.35 19.65 -6.87
N LYS A 257 -15.49 19.94 -5.89
CA LYS A 257 -14.52 21.06 -5.94
C LYS A 257 -13.09 20.56 -5.81
N LYS A 258 -12.19 21.09 -6.66
CA LYS A 258 -10.73 20.93 -6.58
C LYS A 258 -10.27 19.48 -6.31
N HIS A 259 -10.62 18.54 -7.19
CA HIS A 259 -10.29 17.11 -7.01
C HIS A 259 -8.79 16.81 -6.84
N GLY A 260 -7.91 17.63 -7.42
CA GLY A 260 -6.47 17.49 -7.18
C GLY A 260 -6.08 17.76 -5.73
N LEU A 261 -6.73 18.74 -5.10
CA LEU A 261 -6.53 19.00 -3.67
C LEU A 261 -7.16 17.89 -2.82
N ALA A 262 -8.34 17.37 -3.21
CA ALA A 262 -8.95 16.22 -2.53
C ALA A 262 -8.00 15.00 -2.51
N PHE A 263 -7.36 14.69 -3.63
CA PHE A 263 -6.40 13.58 -3.71
C PHE A 263 -5.14 13.83 -2.87
N ILE A 264 -4.61 15.06 -2.85
CA ILE A 264 -3.50 15.41 -1.95
C ILE A 264 -3.90 15.20 -0.48
N MET A 265 -5.14 15.56 -0.10
CA MET A 265 -5.64 15.33 1.26
C MET A 265 -5.76 13.83 1.58
N VAL A 266 -6.13 12.97 0.62
CA VAL A 266 -6.11 11.51 0.78
C VAL A 266 -4.68 11.00 1.02
N ILE A 267 -3.69 11.49 0.26
CA ILE A 267 -2.28 11.12 0.47
C ILE A 267 -1.82 11.57 1.85
N LEU A 268 -2.12 12.81 2.26
CA LEU A 268 -1.75 13.33 3.57
C LEU A 268 -2.43 12.57 4.71
N GLN A 269 -3.71 12.24 4.57
CA GLN A 269 -4.43 11.38 5.51
C GLN A 269 -3.65 10.08 5.71
N MET A 270 -3.30 9.37 4.62
CA MET A 270 -2.58 8.12 4.74
C MET A 270 -1.16 8.29 5.24
N LEU A 271 -0.48 9.38 4.92
CA LEU A 271 0.84 9.71 5.45
C LEU A 271 0.77 9.77 6.98
N PHE A 272 -0.14 10.56 7.55
CA PHE A 272 -0.23 10.71 9.00
C PHE A 272 -0.71 9.44 9.70
N ALA A 273 -1.64 8.68 9.12
CA ALA A 273 -2.07 7.40 9.68
C ALA A 273 -0.95 6.35 9.66
N PHE A 274 -0.28 6.19 8.53
CA PHE A 274 0.76 5.18 8.35
C PHE A 274 2.04 5.50 9.13
N PHE A 275 2.46 6.77 9.17
CA PHE A 275 3.58 7.19 10.02
C PHE A 275 3.21 7.18 11.51
N GLY A 276 1.98 7.54 11.86
CA GLY A 276 1.49 7.42 13.24
C GLY A 276 1.58 5.98 13.74
N TYR A 277 1.13 5.02 12.91
CA TYR A 277 1.22 3.59 13.20
C TYR A 277 2.67 3.09 13.28
N GLY A 278 3.52 3.47 12.32
CA GLY A 278 4.94 3.09 12.34
C GLY A 278 5.69 3.63 13.55
N MET A 279 5.46 4.90 13.91
CA MET A 279 6.10 5.55 15.07
C MET A 279 5.62 4.98 16.40
N SER A 280 4.34 4.61 16.51
CA SER A 280 3.81 4.01 17.73
C SER A 280 4.35 2.61 18.01
N LYS A 281 4.87 1.94 16.97
CA LYS A 281 5.48 0.60 17.05
C LYS A 281 6.94 0.62 17.51
N LEU A 282 7.65 1.73 17.31
CA LEU A 282 9.06 1.86 17.70
C LEU A 282 9.21 1.69 19.22
N PRO A 283 10.29 1.02 19.70
CA PRO A 283 11.51 0.64 18.98
C PRO A 283 11.49 -0.76 18.35
N TYR A 284 10.37 -1.48 18.35
CA TYR A 284 10.29 -2.85 17.86
C TYR A 284 9.92 -2.90 16.37
N LEU A 285 10.63 -3.75 15.62
CA LEU A 285 10.31 -4.08 14.24
C LEU A 285 9.49 -5.37 14.14
N LEU A 286 9.77 -6.32 15.03
CA LEU A 286 9.01 -7.55 15.23
C LEU A 286 8.87 -7.76 16.73
N TYR A 287 7.65 -7.67 17.25
CA TYR A 287 7.42 -7.88 18.68
C TYR A 287 7.52 -9.36 19.05
N PRO A 288 8.19 -9.73 20.17
CA PRO A 288 9.18 -8.97 20.95
C PRO A 288 10.64 -9.15 20.47
N PHE A 289 10.87 -9.90 19.39
CA PHE A 289 12.17 -10.44 19.00
C PHE A 289 13.17 -9.45 18.41
N ILE A 290 12.72 -8.41 17.71
CA ILE A 290 13.61 -7.52 16.96
C ILE A 290 13.36 -6.07 17.35
N LYS A 291 14.38 -5.46 17.96
CA LYS A 291 14.45 -4.01 18.21
C LYS A 291 15.42 -3.35 17.26
N ILE A 292 15.19 -2.07 16.98
CA ILE A 292 16.12 -1.24 16.19
C ILE A 292 17.48 -1.11 16.88
N THR A 293 17.49 -1.14 18.22
CA THR A 293 18.72 -1.05 19.03
C THR A 293 19.60 -2.28 18.91
N ASP A 294 19.02 -3.42 18.52
CA ASP A 294 19.70 -4.70 18.46
C ASP A 294 20.31 -4.93 17.07
N SER A 295 20.26 -3.94 16.17
CA SER A 295 20.88 -4.04 14.85
C SER A 295 22.41 -4.10 14.98
N HIS A 296 22.98 -5.28 14.79
CA HIS A 296 24.43 -5.53 14.83
C HIS A 296 25.17 -5.08 13.55
N VAL A 297 24.57 -4.22 12.72
CA VAL A 297 25.17 -3.79 11.46
C VAL A 297 26.37 -2.88 11.71
N ASN A 298 27.48 -3.18 11.03
CA ASN A 298 28.69 -2.36 11.06
C ASN A 298 28.34 -0.90 10.66
N PRO A 299 28.76 0.12 11.42
CA PRO A 299 28.49 1.53 11.11
C PRO A 299 28.78 1.93 9.65
N GLU A 300 29.85 1.39 9.05
CA GLU A 300 30.23 1.69 7.66
C GLU A 300 29.21 1.15 6.64
N MET A 301 28.68 -0.05 6.91
CA MET A 301 27.63 -0.65 6.09
C MET A 301 26.31 0.11 6.25
N GLY A 302 26.00 0.53 7.48
CA GLY A 302 24.82 1.35 7.76
C GLY A 302 24.85 2.69 7.01
N LEU A 303 26.00 3.40 7.02
CA LEU A 303 26.18 4.64 6.28
C LEU A 303 26.04 4.42 4.76
N SER A 304 26.70 3.39 4.23
CA SER A 304 26.66 3.05 2.81
C SER A 304 25.24 2.76 2.33
N LEU A 305 24.47 1.98 3.10
CA LEU A 305 23.07 1.70 2.81
C LEU A 305 22.24 3.00 2.83
N VAL A 306 22.40 3.86 3.85
CA VAL A 306 21.68 5.15 3.91
C VAL A 306 21.97 5.97 2.64
N ILE A 307 23.22 6.09 2.22
CA ILE A 307 23.60 6.83 1.00
C ILE A 307 22.90 6.24 -0.22
N VAL A 308 22.97 4.91 -0.41
CA VAL A 308 22.34 4.23 -1.55
C VAL A 308 20.82 4.43 -1.56
N PHE A 309 20.15 4.36 -0.41
CA PHE A 309 18.69 4.58 -0.34
C PHE A 309 18.30 6.03 -0.58
N VAL A 310 19.07 6.99 -0.06
CA VAL A 310 18.83 8.41 -0.32
C VAL A 310 19.03 8.72 -1.80
N LEU A 311 20.10 8.20 -2.43
CA LEU A 311 20.33 8.32 -3.86
C LEU A 311 19.24 7.61 -4.67
N GLY A 312 18.77 6.45 -4.21
CA GLY A 312 17.64 5.72 -4.78
C GLY A 312 16.36 6.55 -4.77
N LEU A 313 16.01 7.19 -3.65
CA LEU A 313 14.87 8.12 -3.57
C LEU A 313 15.06 9.34 -4.48
N LEU A 314 16.26 9.89 -4.53
CA LEU A 314 16.60 11.01 -5.42
C LEU A 314 16.50 10.65 -6.89
N LEU A 315 16.54 9.37 -7.26
CA LEU A 315 16.29 8.91 -8.63
C LEU A 315 14.80 8.58 -8.85
N LEU A 316 14.18 7.87 -7.91
CA LEU A 316 12.82 7.36 -8.03
C LEU A 316 11.74 8.43 -7.91
N ILE A 317 11.92 9.42 -7.02
CA ILE A 317 10.94 10.50 -6.87
C ILE A 317 10.91 11.36 -8.14
N PRO A 318 12.04 11.82 -8.70
CA PRO A 318 12.02 12.55 -9.96
C PRO A 318 11.51 11.73 -11.14
N SER A 319 11.86 10.44 -11.22
CA SER A 319 11.35 9.58 -12.30
C SER A 319 9.83 9.43 -12.24
N LEU A 320 9.25 9.27 -11.04
CA LEU A 320 7.81 9.32 -10.82
C LEU A 320 7.20 10.66 -11.19
N ILE A 321 7.81 11.77 -10.79
CA ILE A 321 7.30 13.11 -11.13
C ILE A 321 7.30 13.29 -12.64
N LEU A 322 8.37 12.87 -13.33
CA LEU A 322 8.45 12.89 -14.79
C LEU A 322 7.40 11.99 -15.43
N LEU A 323 7.21 10.77 -14.92
CA LEU A 323 6.22 9.81 -15.42
C LEU A 323 4.80 10.34 -15.24
N LEU A 324 4.47 10.86 -14.05
CA LEU A 324 3.19 11.52 -13.79
C LEU A 324 3.04 12.77 -14.68
N ARG A 325 4.11 13.53 -14.92
CA ARG A 325 4.06 14.71 -15.79
C ARG A 325 3.79 14.36 -17.25
N LEU A 326 4.44 13.32 -17.76
CA LEU A 326 4.38 12.90 -19.16
C LEU A 326 3.11 12.10 -19.47
N PHE A 327 2.74 11.16 -18.60
CA PHE A 327 1.65 10.22 -18.87
C PHE A 327 0.35 10.54 -18.12
N VAL A 328 0.40 11.29 -17.02
CA VAL A 328 -0.79 11.55 -16.18
C VAL A 328 -1.23 13.01 -16.26
N PHE A 329 -0.30 13.95 -16.48
CA PHE A 329 -0.60 15.38 -16.47
C PHE A 329 -0.57 16.08 -17.83
N ASP A 330 -0.06 15.43 -18.88
CA ASP A 330 -0.11 15.97 -20.24
C ASP A 330 -1.54 15.87 -20.79
N LYS A 331 -2.17 17.03 -21.02
CA LYS A 331 -3.53 17.12 -21.59
C LYS A 331 -3.64 16.39 -22.93
N ALA A 332 -2.60 16.38 -23.76
CA ALA A 332 -2.65 15.75 -25.08
C ALA A 332 -2.76 14.22 -24.99
N TYR A 333 -2.09 13.61 -24.00
CA TYR A 333 -2.15 12.17 -23.74
C TYR A 333 -3.45 11.79 -23.02
N VAL A 334 -3.89 12.62 -22.07
CA VAL A 334 -5.15 12.41 -21.35
C VAL A 334 -6.37 12.51 -22.29
N GLU A 335 -6.39 13.46 -23.22
CA GLU A 335 -7.44 13.60 -24.25
C GLU A 335 -7.33 12.58 -25.40
N GLY A 336 -6.30 11.73 -25.42
CA GLY A 336 -6.12 10.69 -26.45
C GLY A 336 -5.78 11.22 -27.85
N LYS A 337 -5.12 12.38 -27.92
CA LYS A 337 -4.67 12.97 -29.19
C LYS A 337 -3.30 12.47 -29.65
N LYS A 338 -2.68 11.54 -28.92
CA LYS A 338 -1.45 10.83 -29.27
C LYS A 338 -1.51 9.38 -28.84
#